data_AF-K0DUZ4-F1
#
_entry.id   AF-K0DUZ4-F1
#
_cell.length_a   1.000
_cell.length_b   1.000
_cell.length_c   1.000
_cell.angle_alpha   90.00
_cell.angle_beta   90.00
_cell.angle_gamma   90.00
#
_symmetry.space_group_name_H-M   'P 1'
#
loop_
_entity.id
_entity.type
_entity.pdbx_description
1 polymer ?
#
loop_
_entity_poly.entity_id
_entity_poly.type
_entity_poly.pdbx_seq_one_letter_code
_entity_poly.pdbx_strand_id
1 'polypeptide(L)'
;MKLSEELINLRQADVHIAEATRRIEHQQALAASLPAGTEKERAEALLTAMRATLVQFALHREAIVENIARLRGSGDESSDSAP
;
A
#
# COMPACT_ATOMS: atom_id res chain seq x y z
N MET A 1 -6.21 3.13 -19.28
CA MET A 1 -6.71 2.92 -17.90
C MET A 1 -7.94 3.78 -17.71
N LYS A 2 -9.01 3.22 -17.15
CA LYS A 2 -10.23 3.97 -16.84
C LYS A 2 -10.22 4.45 -15.39
N LEU A 3 -10.79 5.63 -15.12
CA LEU A 3 -10.88 6.19 -13.76
C LEU A 3 -11.54 5.22 -12.76
N SER A 4 -12.55 4.47 -13.20
CA SER A 4 -13.24 3.47 -12.38
C SER A 4 -12.32 2.31 -11.95
N GLU A 5 -11.40 1.89 -12.82
CA GLU A 5 -10.44 0.82 -12.51
C GLU A 5 -9.45 1.28 -11.45
N GLU A 6 -8.94 2.51 -11.56
CA GLU A 6 -7.99 3.06 -10.59
C GLU A 6 -8.62 3.29 -9.22
N LEU A 7 -9.90 3.65 -9.15
CA LEU A 7 -10.61 3.73 -7.87
C LEU A 7 -10.76 2.38 -7.18
N ILE A 8 -10.94 1.30 -7.96
CA ILE A 8 -10.96 -0.07 -7.43
C ILE A 8 -9.56 -0.46 -6.94
N ASN A 9 -8.53 -0.19 -7.73
CA ASN A 9 -7.13 -0.44 -7.36
C ASN A 9 -6.76 0.30 -6.06
N LEU A 10 -7.18 1.56 -5.91
CA LEU A 10 -6.93 2.35 -4.71
C LEU A 10 -7.54 1.68 -3.47
N ARG A 11 -8.80 1.25 -3.55
CA ARG A 11 -9.47 0.55 -2.45
C ARG A 11 -8.75 -0.76 -2.09
N GLN A 12 -8.29 -1.52 -3.09
CA GLN A 12 -7.53 -2.75 -2.87
C GLN A 12 -6.17 -2.47 -2.21
N ALA A 13 -5.47 -1.42 -2.64
CA ALA A 13 -4.23 -0.99 -2.03
C ALA A 13 -4.43 -0.60 -0.56
N ASP A 14 -5.50 0.13 -0.24
CA ASP A 14 -5.85 0.47 1.16
C ASP A 14 -6.10 -0.78 2.02
N VAL A 15 -6.82 -1.77 1.49
CA VAL A 15 -7.06 -3.05 2.18
C VAL A 15 -5.76 -3.80 2.45
N HIS A 16 -4.88 -3.91 1.45
CA HIS A 16 -3.59 -4.60 1.60
C HIS A 16 -2.66 -3.90 2.59
N ILE A 17 -2.63 -2.56 2.59
CA ILE A 17 -1.88 -1.78 3.58
C ILE A 17 -2.41 -2.06 4.98
N ALA A 18 -3.73 -1.98 5.19
CA ALA A 18 -4.32 -2.24 6.50
C ALA A 18 -4.06 -3.66 7.00
N GLU A 19 -4.12 -4.66 6.12
CA GLU A 19 -3.78 -6.04 6.45
C GLU A 19 -2.29 -6.22 6.78
N ALA A 20 -1.39 -5.67 5.95
CA ALA A 20 0.04 -5.74 6.17
C ALA A 20 0.43 -5.10 7.51
N THR A 21 -0.15 -3.95 7.85
CA THR A 21 0.06 -3.28 9.15
C THR A 21 -0.34 -4.19 10.32
N ARG A 22 -1.53 -4.81 10.29
CA ARG A 22 -1.95 -5.74 11.35
C ARG A 22 -1.01 -6.94 11.49
N ARG A 23 -0.56 -7.51 10.37
CA ARG A 23 0.39 -8.63 10.37
C ARG A 23 1.75 -8.20 10.95
N ILE A 24 2.22 -6.99 10.66
CA ILE A 24 3.45 -6.42 11.21
C ILE A 24 3.33 -6.26 12.73
N GLU A 25 2.22 -5.74 13.23
CA GLU A 25 1.98 -5.60 14.68
C GLU A 25 2.04 -6.95 15.39
N HIS A 26 1.40 -7.98 14.81
CA HIS A 26 1.45 -9.33 15.34
C HIS A 26 2.87 -9.91 15.33
N GLN A 27 3.59 -9.78 14.22
CA GLN A 27 4.97 -10.26 14.09
C GLN A 27 5.92 -9.54 15.07
N GLN A 28 5.70 -8.24 15.29
CA GLN A 28 6.45 -7.45 16.25
C GLN A 28 6.22 -7.95 17.69
N ALA A 29 4.97 -8.25 18.06
CA ALA A 29 4.65 -8.84 19.36
C ALA A 29 5.30 -10.22 19.54
N LEU A 30 5.26 -11.06 18.49
CA LEU A 30 5.92 -12.37 18.49
C LEU A 30 7.44 -12.23 18.70
N ALA A 31 8.11 -11.42 17.89
CA ALA A 31 9.55 -11.19 17.99
C ALA A 31 9.97 -10.66 19.38
N ALA A 32 9.15 -9.80 19.99
CA ALA A 32 9.39 -9.28 21.33
C ALA A 32 9.23 -10.34 22.44
N SER A 33 8.36 -11.34 22.23
CA SER A 33 8.12 -12.43 23.20
C SER A 33 9.17 -13.54 23.17
N LEU A 34 9.93 -13.65 22.07
CA LEU A 34 10.93 -14.71 21.90
C LEU A 34 12.20 -14.43 22.75
N PRO A 35 12.78 -15.47 23.37
CA PRO A 35 14.09 -15.35 24.03
C PRO A 35 15.18 -15.09 22.98
N ALA A 36 16.30 -14.54 23.41
CA ALA A 36 17.45 -14.33 22.53
C ALA A 36 17.92 -15.67 21.91
N GLY A 37 18.19 -15.65 20.61
CA GLY A 37 18.61 -16.80 19.85
C GLY A 37 18.10 -16.77 18.41
N THR A 38 18.40 -17.82 17.65
CA THR A 38 18.15 -17.90 16.20
C THR A 38 16.69 -17.67 15.82
N GLU A 39 15.73 -18.11 16.65
CA GLU A 39 14.31 -17.93 16.33
C GLU A 39 13.89 -16.45 16.43
N LYS A 40 14.43 -15.72 17.41
CA LYS A 40 14.22 -14.27 17.53
C LYS A 40 14.83 -13.53 16.34
N GLU A 41 16.05 -13.89 15.95
CA GLU A 41 16.71 -13.29 14.78
C GLU A 41 15.91 -13.51 13.49
N ARG A 42 15.36 -14.72 13.29
CA ARG A 42 14.48 -15.03 12.15
C ARG A 42 13.19 -14.21 12.20
N ALA A 43 12.58 -14.10 13.37
CA ALA A 43 11.37 -13.31 13.55
C ALA A 43 11.59 -11.81 13.26
N GLU A 44 12.75 -11.26 13.65
CA GLU A 44 13.16 -9.88 13.37
C GLU A 44 13.51 -9.66 11.89
N ALA A 45 14.15 -10.64 11.25
CA ALA A 45 14.42 -10.61 9.81
C ALA A 45 13.10 -10.61 9.01
N LEU A 46 12.14 -11.45 9.39
CA LEU A 46 10.81 -11.46 8.79
C LEU A 46 10.09 -10.12 9.00
N LEU A 47 10.12 -9.57 10.21
CA LEU A 47 9.54 -8.26 10.51
C LEU A 47 10.13 -7.15 9.62
N THR A 48 11.43 -7.18 9.38
CA THR A 48 12.13 -6.25 8.49
C THR A 48 11.65 -6.38 7.05
N ALA A 49 11.54 -7.60 6.53
CA ALA A 49 11.01 -7.85 5.19
C ALA A 49 9.56 -7.39 5.05
N MET A 50 8.71 -7.65 6.06
CA MET A 50 7.31 -7.19 6.07
C MET A 50 7.21 -5.67 6.03
N ARG A 51 8.04 -4.95 6.81
CA ARG A 51 8.09 -3.48 6.78
C ARG A 51 8.52 -2.95 5.43
N ALA A 52 9.52 -3.58 4.79
CA ALA A 52 9.92 -3.21 3.43
C ALA A 52 8.78 -3.40 2.41
N THR A 53 8.02 -4.50 2.52
CA THR A 53 6.84 -4.75 1.68
C THR A 53 5.74 -3.71 1.91
N LEU A 54 5.50 -3.29 3.16
CA LEU A 54 4.53 -2.23 3.47
C LEU A 54 4.90 -0.91 2.78
N VAL A 55 6.19 -0.56 2.75
CA VAL A 55 6.67 0.62 1.99
C VAL A 55 6.33 0.48 0.51
N GLN A 56 6.51 -0.70 -0.09
CA GLN A 56 6.15 -0.93 -1.50
C GLN A 56 4.64 -0.75 -1.75
N PHE A 57 3.79 -1.20 -0.82
CA PHE A 57 2.35 -0.97 -0.93
C PHE A 57 1.98 0.52 -0.82
N ALA A 58 2.64 1.27 0.07
CA ALA A 58 2.44 2.70 0.19
C ALA A 58 2.83 3.45 -1.10
N LEU A 59 4.00 3.13 -1.68
CA LEU A 59 4.45 3.70 -2.95
C LEU A 59 3.49 3.35 -4.11
N HIS A 60 3.00 2.12 -4.16
CA HIS A 60 2.03 1.71 -5.17
C HIS A 60 0.71 2.48 -5.04
N ARG A 61 0.23 2.69 -3.82
CA ARG A 61 -0.95 3.51 -3.54
C ARG A 61 -0.77 4.95 -4.01
N GLU A 62 0.39 5.56 -3.75
CA GLU A 62 0.71 6.92 -4.21
C GLU A 62 0.67 7.01 -5.74
N ALA A 63 1.26 6.05 -6.45
CA ALA A 63 1.22 6.01 -7.91
C ALA A 63 -0.22 5.91 -8.47
N ILE A 64 -1.11 5.15 -7.81
CA ILE A 64 -2.54 5.08 -8.17
C ILE A 64 -3.20 6.44 -7.97
N VAL A 65 -2.94 7.12 -6.84
CA VAL A 65 -3.51 8.46 -6.56
C VAL A 65 -3.07 9.47 -7.61
N GLU A 66 -1.80 9.46 -8.02
CA GLU A 66 -1.30 10.30 -9.11
C GLU A 66 -1.99 10.00 -10.45
N ASN A 67 -2.19 8.71 -10.78
CA ASN A 67 -2.93 8.31 -11.98
C ASN A 67 -4.36 8.86 -11.96
N ILE A 68 -5.05 8.76 -10.82
CA ILE A 68 -6.41 9.29 -10.64
C ILE A 68 -6.43 10.80 -10.85
N ALA A 69 -5.45 11.53 -10.29
CA ALA A 69 -5.35 12.98 -10.47
C ALA A 69 -5.18 13.36 -11.95
N ARG A 70 -4.30 12.66 -12.67
CA ARG A 70 -4.12 12.84 -14.13
C ARG A 70 -5.40 12.58 -14.91
N LEU A 71 -6.08 11.45 -14.64
CA LEU A 71 -7.31 11.07 -15.34
C LEU A 71 -8.47 12.05 -15.09
N ARG A 72 -8.54 12.64 -13.90
CA ARG A 72 -9.54 13.69 -13.58
C ARG A 72 -9.21 14.99 -14.30
N GLY A 73 -7.95 15.43 -14.28
CA GLY A 73 -7.54 16.65 -15.00
C GLY A 73 -7.73 16.56 -16.51
N SER A 74 -7.52 15.39 -17.12
CA SER A 74 -7.79 15.17 -18.55
C SER A 74 -9.28 15.04 -18.90
N GLY A 75 -10.15 14.81 -17.91
CA GLY A 75 -11.60 14.71 -18.11
C GLY A 75 -12.31 16.06 -18.24
N ASP A 76 -11.71 17.14 -17.72
CA ASP A 76 -12.29 18.49 -17.74
C ASP A 76 -12.03 19.26 -19.05
N GLU A 77 -10.99 18.92 -19.83
CA GLU A 77 -10.68 19.64 -21.08
C GLU A 77 -11.56 19.24 -22.28
N SER A 78 -12.55 18.36 -22.10
CA SER A 78 -13.42 17.89 -23.19
C SER A 78 -14.80 18.55 -23.24
N SER A 79 -15.11 19.49 -22.33
CA SER A 79 -16.44 20.15 -22.25
C SER A 79 -16.46 21.65 -22.56
N ASP A 80 -15.38 22.23 -23.10
CA ASP A 80 -15.38 23.64 -23.52
C ASP A 80 -15.11 23.78 -25.02
N SER A 81 -16.15 23.48 -25.80
CA SER A 81 -16.27 23.93 -27.19
C SER A 81 -17.76 24.03 -27.52
N ALA A 82 -18.40 25.06 -26.99
CA ALA A 82 -19.66 25.56 -27.50
C ALA A 82 -19.38 26.72 -28.48
N PRO A 83 -20.10 26.76 -29.61
CA PRO A 83 -20.68 28.01 -30.11
C PRO A 83 -22.18 28.09 -29.81
#